data_AF-A0A0F9R3V1-F1
#
_entry.id   AF-A0A0F9R3V1-F1
#
_cell.length_a   1.000
_cell.length_b   1.000
_cell.length_c   1.000
_cell.angle_alpha   90.00
_cell.angle_beta   90.00
_cell.angle_gamma   90.00
#
_symmetry.space_group_name_H-M   'P 1'
#
loop_
_entity.id
_entity.type
_entity.pdbx_description
1 polymer ?
#
loop_
_entity_poly.entity_id
_entity_poly.type
_entity_poly.pdbx_seq_one_letter_code
_entity_poly.pdbx_strand_id
1 'polypeptide(L)'
;MQTSNLPSLSKLQNETPKVPCAPLNSEDLANVLLACGNGPAAPRTRLAIALGCTTGFRASELLSLSIDDVFRSGKPRAHVAVARRNMKGSRRGRVAVLPSFVHPYLESWLRVLRRRGRANNQSPLFQSRKGAGKKSISYVQLYRDVRRALDNTSIDPLVPGTHTMRKTFAAEFFAAADRDLWLTQQALGHIDARSTVAYLQTDDAEVERITLDAWNPKPSALLSTKLP
;
A
#
# COMPACT_ATOMS: atom_id res chain seq x y z
N MET A 1 27.32 30.71 33.17
CA MET A 1 26.85 31.00 31.80
C MET A 1 27.26 29.83 30.90
N GLN A 2 26.37 28.86 30.68
CA GLN A 2 26.57 27.80 29.68
C GLN A 2 25.68 28.15 28.49
N THR A 3 26.30 28.46 27.35
CA THR A 3 25.61 28.73 26.11
C THR A 3 25.20 27.40 25.47
N SER A 4 23.90 27.21 25.37
CA SER A 4 23.23 26.10 24.68
C SER A 4 23.57 26.15 23.19
N ASN A 5 24.26 25.12 22.70
CA ASN A 5 24.63 24.98 21.30
C ASN A 5 23.42 24.43 20.51
N LEU A 6 22.49 25.31 20.14
CA LEU A 6 21.45 24.98 19.16
C LEU A 6 22.09 24.86 17.77
N PRO A 7 21.87 23.77 17.03
CA PRO A 7 22.43 23.64 15.68
C PRO A 7 21.89 24.74 14.76
N SER A 8 22.77 25.30 13.93
CA SER A 8 22.46 26.39 13.00
C SER A 8 21.41 25.96 11.96
N LEU A 9 20.38 26.79 11.78
CA LEU A 9 19.26 26.60 10.83
C LEU A 9 19.71 26.29 9.39
N SER A 10 20.94 26.67 9.02
CA SER A 10 21.54 26.38 7.71
C SER A 10 21.79 24.90 7.43
N LYS A 11 21.86 24.04 8.46
CA LYS A 11 22.05 22.58 8.27
C LYS A 11 20.77 21.84 7.87
N LEU A 12 19.60 22.47 7.97
CA LEU A 12 18.30 21.86 7.62
C LEU A 12 17.93 22.02 6.13
N GLN A 13 18.70 22.78 5.34
CA GLN A 13 18.30 23.19 3.98
C GLN A 13 18.93 22.36 2.85
N ASN A 14 19.83 21.40 3.15
CA ASN A 14 20.61 20.67 2.14
C ASN A 14 20.26 19.18 1.98
N GLU A 15 19.13 18.73 2.53
CA GLU A 15 18.57 17.44 2.15
C GLU A 15 17.56 17.69 1.02
N THR A 16 17.82 17.15 -0.17
CA THR A 16 16.78 17.11 -1.21
C THR A 16 15.55 16.46 -0.59
N PRO A 17 14.39 17.13 -0.53
CA PRO A 17 13.22 16.56 0.12
C PRO A 17 12.92 15.24 -0.57
N LYS A 18 12.99 14.16 0.21
CA LYS A 18 12.62 12.83 -0.27
C LYS A 18 11.15 12.92 -0.65
N VAL A 19 10.89 12.99 -1.96
CA VAL A 19 9.54 13.25 -2.46
C VAL A 19 8.59 12.24 -1.81
N PRO A 20 7.60 12.72 -1.05
CA PRO A 20 6.77 11.82 -0.30
C PRO A 20 5.89 11.06 -1.29
N CYS A 21 6.20 9.78 -1.48
CA CYS A 21 5.31 8.82 -2.14
C CYS A 21 3.91 8.98 -1.52
N ALA A 22 2.96 9.48 -2.30
CA ALA A 22 1.59 9.71 -1.86
C ALA A 22 0.74 8.45 -2.04
N PRO A 23 -0.21 8.16 -1.13
CA PRO A 23 -1.25 7.16 -1.37
C PRO A 23 -2.15 7.56 -2.53
N LEU A 24 -2.76 6.58 -3.21
CA LEU A 24 -3.79 6.83 -4.23
C LEU A 24 -5.12 7.04 -3.51
N ASN A 25 -5.86 8.09 -3.85
CA ASN A 25 -7.26 8.18 -3.46
C ASN A 25 -8.12 7.22 -4.31
N SER A 26 -9.43 7.15 -4.03
CA SER A 26 -10.35 6.24 -4.74
C SER A 26 -10.46 6.53 -6.25
N GLU A 27 -10.42 7.80 -6.65
CA GLU A 27 -10.47 8.21 -8.06
C GLU A 27 -9.17 7.85 -8.78
N ASP A 28 -8.03 8.16 -8.18
CA ASP A 28 -6.71 7.80 -8.69
C ASP A 28 -6.54 6.29 -8.83
N LEU A 29 -7.00 5.52 -7.84
CA LEU A 29 -6.98 4.06 -7.92
C LEU A 29 -7.81 3.56 -9.11
N ALA A 30 -9.01 4.10 -9.32
CA ALA A 30 -9.84 3.76 -10.47
C ALA A 30 -9.14 4.11 -11.80
N ASN A 31 -8.57 5.31 -11.89
CA ASN A 31 -7.85 5.79 -13.07
C ASN A 31 -6.64 4.91 -13.39
N VAL A 32 -5.84 4.53 -12.40
CA VAL A 32 -4.67 3.64 -12.59
C VAL A 32 -5.09 2.23 -13.03
N LEU A 33 -6.19 1.70 -12.49
CA LEU A 33 -6.72 0.39 -12.88
C LEU A 33 -7.20 0.40 -14.35
N LEU A 34 -7.81 1.50 -14.79
CA LEU A 34 -8.19 1.72 -16.20
C LEU A 34 -6.95 1.87 -17.10
N ALA A 35 -5.98 2.67 -16.66
CA ALA A 35 -4.74 2.99 -17.39
C ALA A 35 -3.81 1.77 -17.61
N CYS A 36 -4.05 0.65 -16.94
CA CYS A 36 -3.43 -0.64 -17.25
C CYS A 36 -3.72 -1.12 -18.69
N GLY A 37 -4.79 -0.63 -19.32
CA GLY A 37 -5.16 -0.94 -20.70
C GLY A 37 -5.72 -2.37 -20.92
N ASN A 38 -5.65 -2.85 -22.16
CA ASN A 38 -6.24 -4.13 -22.58
C ASN A 38 -5.22 -5.19 -23.01
N GLY A 39 -3.92 -4.92 -22.80
CA GLY A 39 -2.85 -5.82 -23.21
C GLY A 39 -2.83 -7.15 -22.41
N PRO A 40 -2.05 -8.16 -22.87
CA PRO A 40 -2.02 -9.50 -22.26
C PRO A 40 -1.55 -9.56 -20.81
N ALA A 41 -0.90 -8.50 -20.31
CA ALA A 41 -0.46 -8.34 -18.93
C ALA A 41 -1.42 -7.49 -18.08
N ALA A 42 -2.34 -6.74 -18.69
CA ALA A 42 -3.17 -5.76 -17.99
C ALA A 42 -4.05 -6.37 -16.89
N PRO A 43 -4.72 -7.53 -17.09
CA PRO A 43 -5.48 -8.17 -16.01
C PRO A 43 -4.60 -8.57 -14.81
N ARG A 44 -3.37 -9.03 -15.06
CA ARG A 44 -2.39 -9.35 -14.01
C ARG A 44 -1.96 -8.10 -13.25
N THR A 45 -1.71 -7.00 -13.97
CA THR A 45 -1.30 -5.72 -13.38
C THR A 45 -2.41 -5.13 -12.53
N ARG A 46 -3.66 -5.11 -13.03
CA ARG A 46 -4.84 -4.69 -12.26
C ARG A 46 -5.00 -5.48 -10.97
N LEU A 47 -4.87 -6.81 -11.05
CA LEU A 47 -4.92 -7.66 -9.87
C LEU A 47 -3.80 -7.33 -8.87
N ALA A 48 -2.57 -7.07 -9.33
CA ALA A 48 -1.46 -6.71 -8.46
C ALA A 48 -1.71 -5.40 -7.72
N ILE A 49 -2.26 -4.40 -8.42
CA ILE A 49 -2.64 -3.10 -7.85
C ILE A 49 -3.76 -3.26 -6.83
N ALA A 50 -4.85 -3.93 -7.20
CA ALA A 50 -5.98 -4.18 -6.31
C ALA A 50 -5.54 -4.91 -5.02
N LEU A 51 -4.75 -5.98 -5.14
CA LEU A 51 -4.24 -6.71 -3.97
C LEU A 51 -3.26 -5.86 -3.16
N GLY A 52 -2.35 -5.13 -3.79
CA GLY A 52 -1.40 -4.28 -3.08
C GLY A 52 -2.08 -3.20 -2.24
N CYS A 53 -3.11 -2.54 -2.79
CA CYS A 53 -3.85 -1.47 -2.13
C CYS A 53 -4.84 -1.97 -1.06
N THR A 54 -5.25 -3.25 -1.09
CA THR A 54 -6.26 -3.78 -0.15
C THR A 54 -5.71 -4.74 0.89
N THR A 55 -4.60 -5.41 0.61
CA THR A 55 -3.95 -6.33 1.57
C THR A 55 -2.76 -5.69 2.25
N GLY A 56 -2.22 -4.59 1.69
CA GLY A 56 -0.98 -3.98 2.16
C GLY A 56 0.22 -4.93 2.07
N PHE A 57 0.21 -5.98 1.28
CA PHE A 57 1.39 -6.83 1.08
C PHE A 57 2.49 -6.08 0.33
N ARG A 58 3.76 -6.42 0.63
CA ARG A 58 4.89 -5.97 -0.17
C ARG A 58 4.84 -6.65 -1.54
N ALA A 59 5.45 -6.02 -2.55
CA ALA A 59 5.56 -6.61 -3.88
C ALA A 59 6.14 -8.04 -3.86
N SER A 60 7.17 -8.30 -3.06
CA SER A 60 7.75 -9.65 -2.92
C SER A 60 6.78 -10.65 -2.30
N GLU A 61 5.94 -10.21 -1.37
CA GLU A 61 4.92 -11.04 -0.71
C GLU A 61 3.82 -11.39 -1.71
N LEU A 62 3.32 -10.40 -2.47
CA LEU A 62 2.38 -10.60 -3.58
C LEU A 62 2.92 -11.61 -4.60
N LEU A 63 4.16 -11.41 -5.06
CA LEU A 63 4.79 -12.27 -6.07
C LEU A 63 5.06 -13.70 -5.60
N SER A 64 4.92 -13.97 -4.30
CA SER A 64 5.05 -15.29 -3.70
C SER A 64 3.74 -16.09 -3.64
N LEU A 65 2.59 -15.46 -3.92
CA LEU A 65 1.28 -16.09 -3.89
C LEU A 65 1.13 -17.10 -5.04
N SER A 66 0.48 -18.22 -4.74
CA SER A 66 -0.02 -19.22 -5.68
C SER A 66 -1.51 -19.00 -5.99
N ILE A 67 -2.04 -19.77 -6.94
CA ILE A 67 -3.49 -19.74 -7.24
C ILE A 67 -4.30 -20.29 -6.06
N ASP A 68 -3.82 -21.33 -5.37
CA ASP A 68 -4.52 -21.95 -4.22
C ASP A 68 -4.61 -21.00 -3.00
N ASP A 69 -3.67 -20.05 -2.88
CA ASP A 69 -3.68 -19.08 -1.78
C ASP A 69 -4.87 -18.11 -1.85
N VAL A 70 -5.41 -17.88 -3.06
CA VAL A 70 -6.48 -16.89 -3.33
C VAL A 70 -7.76 -17.51 -3.89
N PHE A 71 -7.73 -18.75 -4.38
CA PHE A 71 -8.90 -19.49 -4.85
C PHE A 71 -9.09 -20.79 -4.09
N ARG A 72 -10.33 -21.15 -3.80
CA ARG A 72 -10.72 -22.49 -3.34
C ARG A 72 -11.93 -22.95 -4.11
N SER A 73 -11.87 -24.16 -4.67
CA SER A 73 -12.97 -24.74 -5.48
C SER A 73 -13.47 -23.79 -6.57
N GLY A 74 -12.54 -23.05 -7.21
CA GLY A 74 -12.83 -22.12 -8.29
C GLY A 74 -13.42 -20.77 -7.89
N LYS A 75 -13.61 -20.49 -6.59
CA LYS A 75 -14.12 -19.21 -6.05
C LYS A 75 -13.02 -18.45 -5.30
N PRO A 76 -13.02 -17.10 -5.34
CA PRO A 76 -12.13 -16.30 -4.50
C PRO A 76 -12.30 -16.66 -3.00
N ARG A 77 -11.19 -16.73 -2.27
CA ARG A 77 -11.19 -16.93 -0.81
C ARG A 77 -11.50 -15.60 -0.12
N ALA A 78 -12.03 -15.67 1.10
CA ALA A 78 -12.22 -14.49 1.95
C ALA A 78 -10.91 -13.97 2.56
N HIS A 79 -9.87 -14.82 2.60
CA HIS A 79 -8.57 -14.50 3.19
C HIS A 79 -7.43 -15.03 2.33
N VAL A 80 -6.31 -14.32 2.35
CA VAL A 80 -5.05 -14.71 1.73
C VAL A 80 -3.95 -14.75 2.78
N ALA A 81 -3.10 -15.76 2.72
CA ALA A 81 -1.99 -15.93 3.65
C ALA A 81 -0.65 -15.90 2.91
N VAL A 82 0.31 -15.18 3.48
CA VAL A 82 1.71 -15.23 3.04
C VAL A 82 2.52 -15.96 4.12
N ALA A 83 3.12 -17.07 3.73
CA ALA A 83 3.96 -17.87 4.63
C ALA A 83 5.18 -17.07 5.10
N ARG A 84 5.64 -17.34 6.33
CA ARG A 84 6.80 -16.65 6.93
C ARG A 84 8.04 -16.69 6.04
N ARG A 85 8.32 -17.80 5.35
CA ARG A 85 9.49 -17.89 4.45
C ARG A 85 9.53 -16.78 3.38
N ASN A 86 8.37 -16.21 3.02
CA ASN A 86 8.24 -15.15 2.03
C ASN A 86 8.17 -13.74 2.64
N MET A 87 8.25 -13.62 3.98
CA MET A 87 8.16 -12.34 4.70
C MET A 87 9.52 -11.97 5.30
N LYS A 88 10.24 -11.07 4.62
CA LYS A 88 11.54 -10.57 5.08
C LYS A 88 11.40 -9.88 6.43
N GLY A 89 12.22 -10.28 7.40
CA GLY A 89 12.27 -9.67 8.73
C GLY A 89 11.07 -9.95 9.62
N SER A 90 10.07 -10.73 9.18
CA SER A 90 8.93 -11.07 10.04
C SER A 90 9.27 -12.17 11.05
N ARG A 91 8.49 -12.32 12.11
CA ARG A 91 8.55 -13.49 13.02
C ARG A 91 7.48 -14.55 12.68
N ARG A 92 6.44 -14.19 11.93
CA ARG A 92 5.30 -15.07 11.58
C ARG A 92 4.84 -14.83 10.13
N GLY A 93 3.98 -15.71 9.61
CA GLY A 93 3.24 -15.42 8.38
C GLY A 93 2.19 -14.32 8.63
N ARG A 94 1.59 -13.80 7.56
CA ARG A 94 0.55 -12.78 7.64
C ARG A 94 -0.68 -13.22 6.85
N VAL A 95 -1.84 -13.04 7.46
CA VAL A 95 -3.14 -13.24 6.82
C VAL A 95 -3.74 -11.86 6.60
N ALA A 96 -4.29 -11.63 5.41
CA ALA A 96 -5.07 -10.45 5.09
C ALA A 96 -6.46 -10.86 4.60
N VAL A 97 -7.45 -10.02 4.86
CA VAL A 97 -8.78 -10.14 4.26
C VAL A 97 -8.66 -9.87 2.76
N LEU A 98 -9.44 -10.58 1.96
CA LEU A 98 -9.67 -10.29 0.55
C LEU A 98 -11.05 -9.64 0.41
N PRO A 99 -11.12 -8.31 0.27
CA PRO A 99 -12.40 -7.63 0.07
C PRO A 99 -13.04 -8.05 -1.26
N SER A 100 -14.37 -8.00 -1.31
CA SER A 100 -15.15 -8.30 -2.53
C SER A 100 -14.74 -7.44 -3.74
N PHE A 101 -14.25 -6.22 -3.50
CA PHE A 101 -13.64 -5.34 -4.50
C PHE A 101 -12.57 -6.04 -5.36
N VAL A 102 -11.79 -6.96 -4.78
CA VAL A 102 -10.69 -7.65 -5.47
C VAL A 102 -11.19 -8.79 -6.38
N HIS A 103 -12.38 -9.33 -6.12
CA HIS A 103 -12.88 -10.54 -6.76
C HIS A 103 -12.97 -10.45 -8.30
N PRO A 104 -13.50 -9.35 -8.89
CA PRO A 104 -13.55 -9.23 -10.35
C PRO A 104 -12.17 -9.28 -11.01
N TYR A 105 -11.14 -8.73 -10.36
CA TYR A 105 -9.76 -8.74 -10.86
C TYR A 105 -9.13 -10.13 -10.75
N LEU A 106 -9.40 -10.84 -9.65
CA LEU A 106 -9.01 -12.23 -9.46
C LEU A 106 -9.60 -13.12 -10.56
N GLU A 107 -10.91 -13.05 -10.76
CA GLU A 107 -11.63 -13.86 -11.74
C GLU A 107 -11.20 -13.54 -13.18
N SER A 108 -11.03 -12.25 -13.49
CA SER A 108 -10.54 -11.80 -14.79
C SER A 108 -9.17 -12.41 -15.11
N TRP A 109 -8.25 -12.38 -14.14
CA TRP A 109 -6.92 -12.96 -14.33
C TRP A 109 -6.95 -14.49 -14.40
N LEU A 110 -7.73 -15.15 -13.54
CA LEU A 110 -7.88 -16.61 -13.58
C LEU A 110 -8.44 -17.10 -14.92
N ARG A 111 -9.38 -16.35 -15.52
CA ARG A 111 -9.91 -16.64 -16.87
C ARG A 111 -8.80 -16.62 -17.92
N VAL A 112 -7.88 -15.65 -17.85
CA VAL A 112 -6.71 -15.59 -18.74
C VAL A 112 -5.77 -16.78 -18.51
N LEU A 113 -5.52 -17.15 -17.25
CA LEU A 113 -4.69 -18.31 -16.92
C LEU A 113 -5.30 -19.62 -17.44
N ARG A 114 -6.60 -19.81 -17.29
CA ARG A 114 -7.34 -20.98 -17.79
C ARG A 114 -7.25 -21.10 -19.30
N ARG A 115 -7.50 -20.00 -20.04
CA ARG A 115 -7.38 -19.97 -21.51
C ARG A 115 -5.96 -20.32 -21.99
N ARG A 116 -4.94 -20.07 -21.17
CA ARG A 116 -3.54 -20.40 -21.47
C ARG A 116 -3.13 -21.80 -21.02
N GLY A 117 -4.02 -22.57 -20.39
CA GLY A 117 -3.68 -23.87 -19.79
C GLY A 117 -2.71 -23.76 -18.60
N ARG A 118 -2.74 -22.64 -17.86
CA ARG A 118 -1.79 -22.33 -16.77
C ARG A 118 -2.46 -22.08 -15.42
N ALA A 119 -3.65 -22.63 -15.20
CA ALA A 119 -4.44 -22.39 -13.98
C ALA A 119 -4.28 -23.49 -12.91
N ASN A 120 -3.11 -24.12 -12.81
CA ASN A 120 -2.85 -25.14 -11.79
C ASN A 120 -2.76 -24.50 -10.39
N ASN A 121 -3.38 -25.10 -9.38
CA ASN A 121 -3.44 -24.53 -8.02
C ASN A 121 -2.08 -24.13 -7.45
N GLN A 122 -1.05 -24.96 -7.66
CA GLN A 122 0.32 -24.73 -7.16
C GLN A 122 1.14 -23.75 -8.02
N SER A 123 0.62 -23.32 -9.17
CA SER A 123 1.31 -22.33 -9.99
C SER A 123 1.31 -20.96 -9.32
N PRO A 124 2.36 -20.14 -9.53
CA PRO A 124 2.35 -18.75 -9.08
C PRO A 124 1.13 -18.00 -9.60
N LEU A 125 0.56 -17.11 -8.78
CA LEU A 125 -0.53 -16.24 -9.18
C LEU A 125 -0.06 -15.23 -10.23
N PHE A 126 1.09 -14.59 -10.01
CA PHE A 126 1.63 -13.56 -10.90
C PHE A 126 2.60 -14.15 -11.94
N GLN A 127 2.08 -14.98 -12.84
CA GLN A 127 2.92 -15.73 -13.78
C GLN A 127 3.69 -14.85 -14.78
N SER A 128 4.94 -15.24 -15.01
CA SER A 128 5.74 -14.75 -16.12
C SER A 128 5.27 -15.34 -17.45
N ARG A 129 5.50 -14.59 -18.53
CA ARG A 129 5.34 -15.11 -19.90
C ARG A 129 6.31 -16.27 -20.14
N LYS A 130 7.51 -16.16 -19.58
CA LYS A 130 8.58 -17.16 -19.61
C LYS A 130 8.36 -18.23 -18.53
N GLY A 131 8.77 -19.46 -18.78
CA GLY A 131 8.73 -20.54 -17.78
C GLY A 131 7.39 -21.27 -17.64
N ALA A 132 6.54 -21.24 -18.68
CA ALA A 132 5.38 -22.12 -18.84
C ALA A 132 4.46 -22.25 -17.60
N GLY A 133 4.18 -21.14 -16.91
CA GLY A 133 3.31 -21.12 -15.73
C GLY A 133 3.95 -21.63 -14.42
N LYS A 134 5.25 -21.92 -14.44
CA LYS A 134 6.03 -22.37 -13.27
C LYS A 134 6.81 -21.23 -12.58
N LYS A 135 6.91 -20.06 -13.23
CA LYS A 135 7.69 -18.92 -12.72
C LYS A 135 6.80 -17.70 -12.53
N SER A 136 6.93 -17.05 -11.37
CA SER A 136 6.38 -15.72 -11.11
C SER A 136 7.16 -14.67 -11.93
N ILE A 137 6.57 -13.50 -12.15
CA ILE A 137 7.33 -12.34 -12.65
C ILE A 137 8.34 -11.86 -11.61
N SER A 138 9.37 -11.17 -12.08
CA SER A 138 10.31 -10.50 -11.18
C SER A 138 9.68 -9.25 -10.57
N TYR A 139 10.23 -8.82 -9.43
CA TYR A 139 9.93 -7.53 -8.81
C TYR A 139 10.06 -6.38 -9.82
N VAL A 140 11.16 -6.36 -10.59
CA VAL A 140 11.41 -5.32 -11.61
C VAL A 140 10.32 -5.30 -12.67
N GLN A 141 9.82 -6.46 -13.10
CA GLN A 141 8.74 -6.52 -14.07
C GLN A 141 7.43 -6.00 -13.48
N LEU A 142 7.10 -6.37 -12.24
CA LEU A 142 5.93 -5.82 -11.55
C LEU A 142 6.03 -4.30 -11.42
N TYR A 143 7.19 -3.79 -11.00
CA TYR A 143 7.46 -2.36 -10.91
C TYR A 143 7.24 -1.65 -12.26
N ARG A 144 7.79 -2.17 -13.35
CA ARG A 144 7.61 -1.61 -14.70
C ARG A 144 6.14 -1.60 -15.14
N ASP A 145 5.40 -2.66 -14.82
CA ASP A 145 3.99 -2.76 -15.20
C ASP A 145 3.11 -1.77 -14.43
N VAL A 146 3.33 -1.62 -13.11
CA VAL A 146 2.63 -0.62 -12.29
C VAL A 146 3.05 0.80 -12.69
N ARG A 147 4.34 1.02 -12.93
CA ARG A 147 4.86 2.33 -13.33
C ARG A 147 4.26 2.79 -14.65
N ARG A 148 4.19 1.92 -15.65
CA ARG A 148 3.52 2.21 -16.91
C ARG A 148 2.05 2.60 -16.72
N ALA A 149 1.34 1.95 -15.80
CA ALA A 149 -0.05 2.30 -15.53
C ALA A 149 -0.16 3.70 -14.89
N LEU A 150 0.74 4.05 -13.97
CA LEU A 150 0.81 5.39 -13.36
C LEU A 150 1.18 6.47 -14.39
N ASP A 151 2.16 6.20 -15.26
CA ASP A 151 2.61 7.14 -16.31
C ASP A 151 1.50 7.48 -17.32
N ASN A 152 0.48 6.63 -17.42
CA ASN A 152 -0.69 6.82 -18.27
C ASN A 152 -1.83 7.57 -17.56
N THR A 153 -1.56 8.18 -16.40
CA THR A 153 -2.51 9.00 -15.63
C THR A 153 -1.91 10.39 -15.35
N SER A 154 -2.72 11.29 -14.79
CA SER A 154 -2.26 12.62 -14.35
C SER A 154 -1.57 12.61 -12.98
N ILE A 155 -1.30 11.44 -12.40
CA ILE A 155 -0.65 11.30 -11.10
C ILE A 155 0.81 11.74 -11.19
N ASP A 156 1.30 12.41 -10.16
CA ASP A 156 2.67 12.91 -10.09
C ASP A 156 3.68 11.79 -10.43
N PRO A 157 4.56 12.01 -11.44
CA PRO A 157 5.55 11.03 -11.83
C PRO A 157 6.57 10.70 -10.73
N LEU A 158 6.60 11.42 -9.61
CA LEU A 158 7.45 11.11 -8.47
C LEU A 158 6.85 10.03 -7.56
N VAL A 159 5.60 9.62 -7.78
CA VAL A 159 4.92 8.55 -7.04
C VAL A 159 5.56 7.16 -7.37
N PRO A 160 6.23 6.50 -6.42
CA PRO A 160 6.97 5.27 -6.68
C PRO A 160 6.07 4.02 -6.71
N GLY A 161 5.67 3.64 -7.92
CA GLY A 161 5.28 2.30 -8.35
C GLY A 161 4.68 1.38 -7.28
N THR A 162 5.42 0.34 -6.88
CA THR A 162 4.92 -0.72 -6.02
C THR A 162 4.76 -0.33 -4.55
N HIS A 163 5.48 0.70 -4.08
CA HIS A 163 5.37 1.19 -2.70
C HIS A 163 4.11 2.01 -2.49
N THR A 164 3.68 2.75 -3.51
CA THR A 164 2.42 3.50 -3.54
C THR A 164 1.23 2.62 -3.20
N MET A 165 1.18 1.38 -3.69
CA MET A 165 0.10 0.44 -3.38
C MET A 165 0.00 0.17 -1.86
N ARG A 166 1.14 -0.10 -1.23
CA ARG A 166 1.19 -0.37 0.22
C ARG A 166 0.92 0.89 1.04
N LYS A 167 1.34 2.07 0.58
CA LYS A 167 0.99 3.35 1.21
C LYS A 167 -0.49 3.65 1.12
N THR A 168 -1.11 3.35 -0.01
CA THR A 168 -2.57 3.44 -0.19
C THR A 168 -3.28 2.61 0.86
N PHE A 169 -2.91 1.34 1.03
CA PHE A 169 -3.45 0.52 2.12
C PHE A 169 -3.23 1.13 3.51
N ALA A 170 -2.01 1.61 3.79
CA ALA A 170 -1.67 2.17 5.09
C ALA A 170 -2.51 3.42 5.43
N ALA A 171 -2.69 4.33 4.47
CA ALA A 171 -3.46 5.54 4.64
C ALA A 171 -4.95 5.25 4.86
N GLU A 172 -5.54 4.39 4.01
CA GLU A 172 -6.94 3.97 4.13
C GLU A 172 -7.21 3.25 5.45
N PHE A 173 -6.34 2.31 5.84
CA PHE A 173 -6.49 1.58 7.10
C PHE A 173 -6.34 2.52 8.31
N PHE A 174 -5.36 3.43 8.29
CA PHE A 174 -5.13 4.38 9.37
C PHE A 174 -6.33 5.31 9.56
N ALA A 175 -6.92 5.81 8.48
CA ALA A 175 -8.14 6.60 8.54
C ALA A 175 -9.33 5.79 9.10
N ALA A 176 -9.51 4.56 8.63
CA ALA A 176 -10.59 3.67 9.10
C ALA A 176 -10.42 3.20 10.54
N ALA A 177 -9.18 3.16 11.05
CA ALA A 177 -8.84 2.79 12.42
C ALA A 177 -8.80 4.01 13.36
N ASP A 178 -9.46 5.12 13.02
CA ASP A 178 -9.48 6.36 13.80
C ASP A 178 -8.07 6.86 14.19
N ARG A 179 -7.15 6.79 13.21
CA ARG A 179 -5.74 7.18 13.37
C ARG A 179 -4.98 6.37 14.42
N ASP A 180 -5.40 5.14 14.70
CA ASP A 180 -4.66 4.23 15.59
C ASP A 180 -3.39 3.68 14.90
N LEU A 181 -2.24 4.20 15.33
CA LEU A 181 -0.92 3.81 14.82
C LEU A 181 -0.59 2.34 15.15
N TRP A 182 -1.01 1.83 16.31
CA TRP A 182 -0.72 0.48 16.74
C TRP A 182 -1.51 -0.54 15.92
N LEU A 183 -2.81 -0.32 15.73
CA LEU A 183 -3.63 -1.16 14.85
C LEU A 183 -3.10 -1.14 13.41
N THR A 184 -2.70 0.04 12.92
CA THR A 184 -2.11 0.18 11.58
C THR A 184 -0.78 -0.55 11.45
N GLN A 185 0.06 -0.52 12.49
CA GLN A 185 1.31 -1.27 12.55
C GLN A 185 1.07 -2.79 12.50
N GLN A 186 0.08 -3.29 13.25
CA GLN A 186 -0.33 -4.70 13.21
C GLN A 186 -0.85 -5.07 11.83
N ALA A 187 -1.72 -4.24 11.26
CA ALA A 187 -2.28 -4.44 9.94
C ALA A 187 -1.18 -4.57 8.90
N LEU A 188 -0.16 -3.69 8.89
CA LEU A 188 0.99 -3.74 7.98
C LEU A 188 1.98 -4.87 8.28
N GLY A 189 1.96 -5.45 9.48
CA GLY A 189 2.94 -6.45 9.92
C GLY A 189 4.35 -5.86 10.12
N HIS A 190 4.43 -4.64 10.65
CA HIS A 190 5.69 -3.98 10.98
C HIS A 190 6.13 -4.29 12.41
N ILE A 191 7.43 -4.60 12.58
CA ILE A 191 8.02 -4.79 13.91
C ILE A 191 8.31 -3.44 14.59
N ASP A 192 8.75 -2.46 13.80
CA ASP A 192 9.09 -1.11 14.27
C ASP A 192 8.03 -0.10 13.82
N ALA A 193 7.49 0.67 14.75
CA ALA A 193 6.53 1.75 14.50
C ALA A 193 7.07 2.81 13.52
N ARG A 194 8.40 3.08 13.50
CA ARG A 194 9.02 3.99 12.52
C ARG A 194 8.78 3.53 11.09
N SER A 195 8.72 2.20 10.88
CA SER A 195 8.40 1.63 9.58
C SER A 195 6.95 1.90 9.18
N THR A 196 6.04 2.10 10.13
CA THR A 196 4.64 2.49 9.87
C THR A 196 4.53 3.98 9.62
N VAL A 197 5.18 4.81 10.44
CA VAL A 197 5.23 6.27 10.25
C VAL A 197 5.74 6.63 8.86
N ALA A 198 6.72 5.93 8.30
CA ALA A 198 7.19 6.19 6.92
C ALA A 198 6.12 5.99 5.82
N TYR A 199 5.00 5.33 6.11
CA TYR A 199 3.87 5.15 5.19
C TYR A 199 2.73 6.15 5.47
N LEU A 200 2.72 6.78 6.64
CA LEU A 200 1.76 7.81 7.02
C LEU A 200 2.40 9.17 6.77
N GLN A 201 1.83 9.98 5.88
CA GLN A 201 2.30 11.36 5.75
C GLN A 201 1.85 12.11 7.01
N THR A 202 2.80 12.67 7.76
CA THR A 202 2.52 13.67 8.78
C THR A 202 2.54 15.02 8.10
N ASP A 203 1.45 15.76 8.22
CA ASP A 203 1.34 17.13 7.74
C ASP A 203 1.72 18.08 8.89
N ASP A 204 2.82 18.81 8.73
CA ASP A 204 3.27 19.79 9.74
C ASP A 204 2.22 20.89 9.95
N ALA A 205 1.41 21.21 8.93
CA ALA A 205 0.30 22.14 9.06
C ALA A 205 -0.85 21.58 9.92
N GLU A 206 -1.02 20.25 9.92
CA GLU A 206 -1.95 19.58 10.82
C GLU A 206 -1.45 19.60 12.27
N VAL A 207 -0.14 19.41 12.49
CA VAL A 207 0.47 19.54 13.82
C VAL A 207 0.29 20.97 14.36
N GLU A 208 0.54 21.97 13.52
CA GLU A 208 0.33 23.38 13.86
C GLU A 208 -1.14 23.65 14.22
N ARG A 209 -2.08 23.25 13.36
CA ARG A 209 -3.52 23.41 13.60
C ARG A 209 -3.97 22.77 14.91
N ILE A 210 -3.60 21.51 15.17
CA ILE A 210 -3.95 20.81 16.40
C ILE A 210 -3.35 21.51 17.63
N THR A 211 -2.11 21.98 17.52
CA THR A 211 -1.45 22.73 18.60
C THR A 211 -2.18 24.02 18.91
N LEU A 212 -2.59 24.76 17.88
CA LEU A 212 -3.38 25.99 18.04
C LEU A 212 -4.76 25.71 18.63
N ASP A 213 -5.47 24.67 18.16
CA ASP A 213 -6.80 24.32 18.69
C ASP A 213 -6.75 23.88 20.17
N ALA A 214 -5.70 23.14 20.56
CA ALA A 214 -5.53 22.65 21.92
C ALA A 214 -5.14 23.74 22.93
N TRP A 215 -4.30 24.69 22.51
CA TRP A 215 -3.68 25.67 23.41
C TRP A 215 -4.15 27.12 23.19
N ASN A 216 -4.94 27.38 22.15
CA ASN A 216 -5.63 28.65 21.92
C ASN A 216 -7.13 28.40 21.65
N PRO A 217 -7.88 27.92 22.67
CA PRO A 217 -9.28 27.61 22.50
C PRO A 217 -10.09 28.86 22.10
N LYS A 218 -11.11 28.67 21.26
CA LYS A 218 -11.99 29.75 20.80
C LYS A 218 -12.52 30.57 22.00
N PRO A 219 -12.63 31.91 21.89
CA PRO A 219 -13.03 32.78 23.01
C PRO A 219 -14.36 32.43 23.68
N SER A 220 -15.25 31.70 22.99
CA SER A 220 -16.54 31.27 23.54
C SER A 220 -16.44 30.20 24.64
N ALA A 221 -15.34 29.46 24.75
CA ALA A 221 -15.13 28.46 25.80
C ALA A 221 -14.68 29.06 27.15
N LEU A 222 -14.17 30.30 27.14
CA LEU A 222 -13.62 30.97 28.33
C LEU A 222 -14.67 31.77 29.12
N LEU A 223 -15.91 31.87 28.66
CA LEU A 223 -16.96 32.66 29.31
C LEU A 223 -17.81 31.91 30.35
N SER A 224 -17.52 30.64 30.65
CA SER A 224 -18.25 29.85 31.66
C SER A 224 -17.47 29.55 32.95
N THR A 225 -16.25 30.07 33.10
CA THR A 225 -15.54 30.00 34.39
C THR A 225 -15.34 31.40 34.94
N LYS A 226 -16.35 31.90 35.65
CA LYS A 226 -16.11 32.94 36.65
C LYS A 226 -15.22 32.31 37.72
N LEU A 227 -13.93 32.66 37.72
CA LEU A 227 -13.07 32.42 38.87
C LEU A 227 -13.62 33.19 40.09
N PRO A 228 -13.54 32.63 41.31
CA PRO A 228 -13.89 33.32 42.55
C PRO A 228 -12.97 34.50 42.85
#